data_AF-A0A832Q0R9-F1
#
_entry.id   AF-A0A832Q0R9-F1
#
_cell.length_a   1.000
_cell.length_b   1.000
_cell.length_c   1.000
_cell.angle_alpha   90.00
_cell.angle_beta   90.00
_cell.angle_gamma   90.00
#
_symmetry.space_group_name_H-M   'P 1'
#
loop_
_entity.id
_entity.type
_entity.pdbx_description
1 polymer ?
#
loop_
_entity_poly.entity_id
_entity_poly.type
_entity_poly.pdbx_seq_one_letter_code
_entity_poly.pdbx_strand_id
1 'polypeptide(L)'
;MVLPIWARLSRDSALRWLYKRRMGVMLNYDNPQTFSEKIQWMKVFWDHPLKVKCADKFCVREYVTECGCEEILVDMLGVYENPDEIDFNSLPERFVLTPCVRIVVVGSSVKYS
;
A
#
# COMPACT_ATOMS: atom_id res chain seq x y z
N MET A 1 -0.95 -20.94 9.99
CA MET A 1 -1.19 -21.33 8.58
C MET A 1 0.11 -21.87 8.00
N VAL A 2 0.13 -23.10 7.49
CA VAL A 2 1.37 -23.79 7.08
C VAL A 2 1.46 -23.86 5.56
N LEU A 3 2.54 -23.32 4.99
CA LEU A 3 2.85 -23.49 3.56
C LEU A 3 3.19 -24.96 3.28
N PRO A 4 2.70 -25.56 2.18
CA PRO A 4 3.13 -26.89 1.77
C PRO A 4 4.63 -26.89 1.46
N ILE A 5 5.28 -28.03 1.67
CA ILE A 5 6.75 -28.15 1.59
C ILE A 5 7.29 -27.69 0.24
N TRP A 6 6.61 -28.02 -0.87
CA TRP A 6 7.00 -27.59 -2.21
C TRP A 6 6.87 -26.07 -2.44
N ALA A 7 5.98 -25.39 -1.71
CA ALA A 7 5.85 -23.93 -1.80
C ALA A 7 7.00 -23.22 -1.07
N ARG A 8 7.77 -23.92 -0.23
CA ARG A 8 8.97 -23.36 0.42
C ARG A 8 10.23 -23.45 -0.45
N LEU A 9 10.15 -24.14 -1.59
CA LEU A 9 11.29 -24.33 -2.49
C LEU A 9 11.74 -23.04 -3.17
N SER A 10 10.79 -22.17 -3.51
CA SER A 10 11.11 -20.87 -4.12
C SER A 10 10.10 -19.80 -3.72
N ARG A 11 10.57 -18.55 -3.71
CA ARG A 11 9.72 -17.37 -3.49
C ARG A 11 8.56 -17.31 -4.49
N ASP A 12 8.82 -17.70 -5.73
CA ASP A 12 7.82 -17.73 -6.79
C ASP A 12 6.71 -18.76 -6.53
N SER A 13 7.10 -20.00 -6.22
CA SER A 13 6.17 -21.09 -5.93
C SER A 13 5.30 -20.79 -4.71
N ALA A 14 5.88 -20.18 -3.68
CA ALA A 14 5.13 -19.67 -2.52
C ALA A 14 4.08 -18.64 -2.94
N LEU A 15 4.48 -17.66 -3.77
CA LEU A 15 3.62 -16.56 -4.17
C LEU A 15 2.46 -17.03 -5.01
N ARG A 16 2.70 -17.90 -6.01
CA ARG A 16 1.65 -18.48 -6.86
C ARG A 16 0.64 -19.28 -6.04
N TRP A 17 1.09 -20.08 -5.07
CA TRP A 17 0.18 -20.85 -4.21
C TRP A 17 -0.66 -19.95 -3.31
N LEU A 18 -0.04 -18.97 -2.65
CA LEU A 18 -0.75 -18.02 -1.78
C LEU A 18 -1.76 -17.20 -2.59
N TYR A 19 -1.37 -16.74 -3.78
CA TYR A 19 -2.24 -15.99 -4.68
C TYR A 19 -3.43 -16.82 -5.12
N LYS A 20 -3.22 -18.07 -5.56
CA LYS A 20 -4.32 -18.99 -5.92
C LYS A 20 -5.28 -19.24 -4.77
N ARG A 21 -4.78 -19.43 -3.55
CA ARG A 21 -5.66 -19.67 -2.39
C ARG A 21 -6.43 -18.44 -1.94
N ARG A 22 -5.88 -17.23 -2.11
CA ARG A 22 -6.55 -15.98 -1.70
C ARG A 22 -7.48 -15.41 -2.77
N MET A 23 -7.07 -15.45 -4.03
CA MET A 23 -7.77 -14.84 -5.16
C MET A 23 -8.59 -15.84 -5.97
N GLY A 24 -8.42 -17.15 -5.74
CA GLY A 24 -9.12 -18.21 -6.48
C GLY A 24 -8.57 -18.48 -7.88
N VAL A 25 -7.67 -17.64 -8.39
CA VAL A 25 -7.10 -17.73 -9.75
C VAL A 25 -5.58 -17.92 -9.71
N MET A 26 -5.01 -18.58 -10.72
CA MET A 26 -3.56 -18.75 -10.79
C MET A 26 -2.87 -17.45 -11.21
N LEU A 27 -1.80 -17.09 -10.51
CA LEU A 27 -1.00 -15.91 -10.82
C LEU A 27 -0.29 -16.08 -12.17
N ASN A 28 -0.59 -15.20 -13.12
CA ASN A 28 0.06 -15.13 -14.44
C ASN A 28 1.05 -13.95 -14.48
N TYR A 29 2.34 -14.24 -14.67
CA TYR A 29 3.36 -13.19 -14.84
C TYR A 29 3.63 -12.82 -16.29
N ASP A 30 3.32 -13.70 -17.23
CA ASP A 30 3.60 -13.47 -18.65
C ASP A 30 2.63 -12.43 -19.22
N ASN A 31 1.41 -12.39 -18.68
CA ASN A 31 0.40 -11.42 -19.06
C ASN A 31 -0.48 -11.00 -17.87
N PRO A 32 0.04 -10.20 -16.91
CA PRO A 32 -0.71 -9.78 -15.73
C PRO A 32 -1.82 -8.79 -16.11
N GLN A 33 -3.07 -9.14 -15.86
CA GLN A 33 -4.23 -8.34 -16.27
C GLN A 33 -4.72 -7.45 -15.14
N THR A 34 -4.90 -8.03 -13.96
CA THR A 34 -5.46 -7.35 -12.80
C THR A 34 -4.41 -6.50 -12.09
N PHE A 35 -4.87 -5.49 -11.34
CA PHE A 35 -3.99 -4.69 -10.49
C PHE A 35 -3.19 -5.58 -9.52
N SER A 36 -3.83 -6.56 -8.89
CA SER A 36 -3.16 -7.46 -7.95
C SER A 36 -2.08 -8.32 -8.62
N GLU A 37 -2.30 -8.82 -9.84
CA GLU A 37 -1.27 -9.56 -10.59
C GLU A 37 -0.07 -8.67 -10.92
N LYS A 38 -0.32 -7.43 -11.38
CA LYS A 38 0.73 -6.44 -11.64
C LYS A 38 1.56 -6.15 -10.39
N ILE A 39 0.92 -6.02 -9.23
CA ILE A 39 1.61 -5.86 -7.94
C ILE A 39 2.49 -7.07 -7.61
N GLN A 40 2.01 -8.31 -7.81
CA GLN A 40 2.83 -9.49 -7.54
C GLN A 40 4.00 -9.61 -8.53
N TRP A 41 3.77 -9.28 -9.80
CA TRP A 41 4.82 -9.22 -10.82
C TRP A 41 5.92 -8.23 -10.40
N MET A 42 5.53 -7.03 -9.98
CA MET A 42 6.49 -6.01 -9.53
C MET A 42 7.33 -6.47 -8.33
N LYS A 43 6.77 -7.26 -7.39
CA LYS A 43 7.54 -7.79 -6.25
C LYS A 43 8.66 -8.75 -6.65
N VAL A 44 8.51 -9.43 -7.78
CA VAL A 44 9.45 -10.47 -8.23
C VAL A 44 10.44 -9.89 -9.25
N PHE A 45 9.96 -9.08 -10.18
CA PHE A 45 10.74 -8.66 -11.35
C PHE A 45 11.11 -7.17 -11.36
N TRP A 46 10.42 -6.32 -10.60
CA TRP A 46 10.64 -4.88 -10.64
C TRP A 46 11.49 -4.42 -9.45
N ASP A 47 12.79 -4.26 -9.69
CA ASP A 47 13.74 -3.74 -8.72
C ASP A 47 14.05 -2.26 -8.95
N HIS A 48 13.05 -1.42 -8.71
CA HIS A 48 13.18 0.04 -8.87
C HIS A 48 13.00 0.75 -7.52
N PRO A 49 13.78 1.79 -7.18
CA PRO A 49 13.68 2.50 -5.90
C PRO A 49 12.30 3.12 -5.63
N LEU A 50 11.57 3.50 -6.69
CA LEU A 50 10.20 4.00 -6.58
C LEU A 50 9.26 3.02 -5.87
N LYS A 51 9.52 1.70 -5.89
CA LYS A 51 8.69 0.73 -5.18
C LYS A 51 8.62 1.01 -3.68
N VAL A 52 9.72 1.52 -3.10
CA VAL A 52 9.80 1.86 -1.68
C VAL A 52 9.07 3.18 -1.43
N LYS A 53 9.35 4.22 -2.25
CA LYS A 53 8.69 5.53 -2.16
C LYS A 53 7.17 5.39 -2.25
N CYS A 54 6.68 4.59 -3.20
CA CYS A 54 5.24 4.40 -3.43
C CYS A 54 4.56 3.43 -2.45
N ALA A 55 5.30 2.58 -1.75
CA ALA A 55 4.75 1.69 -0.72
C ALA A 55 4.53 2.42 0.61
N ASP A 56 5.27 3.49 0.86
CA ASP A 56 5.11 4.33 2.05
C ASP A 56 4.02 5.39 1.83
N LYS A 57 2.99 5.40 2.69
CA LYS A 57 1.81 6.27 2.53
C LYS A 57 2.11 7.75 2.78
N PHE A 58 3.23 8.08 3.41
CA PHE A 58 3.72 9.44 3.57
C PHE A 58 4.59 9.83 2.37
N CYS A 59 5.65 9.05 2.07
CA CYS A 59 6.62 9.39 1.01
C CYS A 59 6.02 9.36 -0.40
N VAL A 60 4.98 8.57 -0.64
CA VAL A 60 4.31 8.52 -1.97
C VAL A 60 3.71 9.88 -2.35
N ARG A 61 3.37 10.72 -1.38
CA ARG A 61 2.74 12.02 -1.65
C ARG A 61 3.66 12.97 -2.40
N GLU A 62 4.95 12.98 -2.05
CA GLU A 62 5.97 13.74 -2.79
C GLU A 62 6.02 13.29 -4.26
N TYR A 63 5.98 11.99 -4.51
CA TYR A 63 5.98 11.45 -5.87
C TYR A 63 4.72 11.87 -6.66
N VAL A 64 3.56 11.84 -6.02
CA VAL A 64 2.30 12.27 -6.63
C VAL A 64 2.31 13.77 -6.97
N THR A 65 2.86 14.60 -6.09
CA THR A 65 3.05 16.04 -6.34
C THR A 65 4.08 16.28 -7.46
N GLU A 66 5.20 15.55 -7.49
CA GLU A 66 6.20 15.61 -8.57
C GLU A 66 5.58 15.24 -9.93
N CYS A 67 4.60 14.33 -9.95
CA CYS A 67 3.83 13.99 -11.15
C CYS A 67 2.76 15.03 -11.53
N GLY A 68 2.56 16.08 -10.73
CA GLY A 68 1.53 17.10 -10.97
C GLY A 68 0.11 16.59 -10.71
N CYS A 69 -0.04 15.57 -9.87
CA CYS A 69 -1.33 14.95 -9.53
C CYS A 69 -1.72 15.23 -8.07
N GLU A 70 -1.37 16.38 -7.52
CA GLU A 70 -1.63 16.71 -6.12
C GLU A 70 -3.13 16.77 -5.78
N GLU A 71 -3.99 17.00 -6.77
CA GLU A 71 -5.45 17.08 -6.62
C GLU A 71 -6.12 15.78 -6.18
N ILE A 72 -5.45 14.63 -6.39
CA ILE A 72 -5.94 13.33 -5.91
C ILE A 72 -5.53 13.03 -4.46
N LEU A 73 -4.63 13.83 -3.87
CA LEU A 73 -4.19 13.64 -2.50
C LEU A 73 -5.23 14.16 -1.52
N VAL A 74 -5.58 13.33 -0.53
CA VAL A 74 -6.43 13.74 0.59
C VAL A 74 -5.67 14.66 1.52
N ASP A 75 -6.34 15.66 2.10
CA ASP A 75 -5.75 16.61 3.05
C ASP A 75 -5.09 15.90 4.23
N MET A 76 -3.82 16.24 4.46
CA MET A 76 -3.04 15.75 5.60
C MET A 76 -3.25 16.70 6.77
N LEU A 77 -3.82 16.19 7.85
CA LEU A 77 -4.09 16.96 9.07
C LEU A 77 -2.89 16.96 10.02
N GLY A 78 -2.07 15.91 10.00
CA GLY A 78 -0.87 15.83 10.81
C GLY A 78 -0.09 14.54 10.60
N VAL A 79 1.16 14.55 11.07
CA VAL A 79 2.08 13.40 11.08
C VAL A 79 2.78 13.36 12.42
N TYR A 80 2.72 12.21 13.08
CA TYR A 80 3.18 12.03 14.46
C TYR A 80 4.06 10.79 14.56
N GLU A 81 5.08 10.80 15.42
CA GLU A 81 5.92 9.63 15.67
C GLU A 81 5.32 8.77 16.79
N ASN A 82 4.58 9.39 17.71
CA ASN A 82 3.94 8.73 18.84
C ASN A 82 2.43 9.05 18.92
N PRO A 83 1.57 8.06 19.22
CA PRO A 83 0.13 8.31 19.46
C PRO A 83 -0.16 9.39 20.50
N ASP A 84 0.68 9.55 21.52
CA ASP A 84 0.49 10.48 22.63
C ASP A 84 0.70 11.95 22.23
N GLU A 85 1.32 12.20 21.07
CA GLU A 85 1.51 13.55 20.51
C GLU A 85 0.25 14.09 19.81
N ILE A 86 -0.76 13.23 19.63
CA ILE A 86 -1.97 13.57 18.87
C ILE A 86 -2.94 14.33 19.77
N ASP A 87 -3.15 15.62 19.50
CA ASP A 87 -4.24 16.39 20.11
C ASP A 87 -5.57 16.08 19.42
N PHE A 88 -6.30 15.12 19.96
CA PHE A 88 -7.61 14.72 19.45
C PHE A 88 -8.66 15.84 19.49
N ASN A 89 -8.51 16.87 20.32
CA ASN A 89 -9.45 17.99 20.38
C ASN A 89 -9.29 18.94 19.18
N SER A 90 -8.12 18.94 18.54
CA SER A 90 -7.85 19.73 17.34
C SER A 90 -8.37 19.08 16.05
N LEU A 91 -8.71 17.79 16.10
CA LEU A 91 -9.12 17.03 14.93
C LEU A 91 -10.62 17.22 14.62
N PRO A 92 -11.02 17.15 13.33
CA PRO A 92 -12.42 17.24 12.94
C PRO A 92 -13.21 16.02 13.45
N GLU A 93 -14.54 16.12 13.42
CA GLU A 93 -15.46 15.03 13.84
C GLU A 93 -15.19 13.71 13.09
N ARG A 94 -14.67 13.79 11.86
CA ARG A 94 -14.37 12.63 11.01
C ARG A 94 -12.94 12.73 10.46
N PHE A 95 -12.13 11.73 10.76
CA PHE A 95 -10.75 11.61 10.31
C PHE A 95 -10.36 10.13 10.18
N VAL A 96 -9.24 9.87 9.50
CA VAL A 96 -8.66 8.52 9.42
C VAL A 96 -7.24 8.56 9.98
N LEU A 97 -6.97 7.68 10.95
CA LEU A 97 -5.63 7.39 11.42
C LEU A 97 -5.06 6.23 10.62
N THR A 98 -3.89 6.44 10.04
CA THR A 98 -3.20 5.40 9.30
C THR A 98 -1.82 5.16 9.91
N PRO A 99 -1.56 3.97 10.48
CA PRO A 99 -0.22 3.62 10.93
C PRO A 99 0.69 3.36 9.72
N CYS A 100 1.80 4.08 9.67
CA CYS A 100 2.98 3.85 8.85
C CYS A 100 4.20 3.80 9.79
N VAL A 101 5.43 3.98 9.28
CA VAL A 101 6.57 4.29 10.16
C VAL A 101 6.26 5.47 11.09
N ARG A 102 5.41 6.39 10.61
CA ARG A 102 4.76 7.48 11.34
C ARG A 102 3.24 7.31 11.34
N ILE A 103 2.55 7.90 12.30
CA ILE A 103 1.09 8.00 12.30
C ILE A 103 0.70 9.18 11.42
N VAL A 104 -0.01 8.89 10.33
CA VAL A 104 -0.54 9.91 9.44
C VAL A 104 -2.01 10.10 9.74
N VAL A 105 -2.40 11.35 10.02
CA VAL A 105 -3.79 11.77 10.20
C VAL A 105 -4.22 12.47 8.92
N VAL A 106 -5.28 11.96 8.29
CA VAL A 106 -5.85 12.56 7.08
C VAL A 106 -7.31 12.93 7.33
N GLY A 107 -7.75 14.00 6.69
CA GLY A 107 -9.15 14.42 6.72
C GLY A 107 -10.03 13.37 6.06
N SER A 108 -11.26 13.19 6.57
CA SER A 108 -12.22 12.34 5.89
C SER A 108 -12.80 13.06 4.66
N SER A 109 -12.01 13.16 3.60
CA SER A 109 -12.55 13.53 2.29
C SER A 109 -13.20 12.29 1.70
N VAL A 110 -14.41 11.97 2.17
CA VAL A 110 -15.31 11.05 1.46
C VAL A 110 -15.72 11.76 0.17
N LYS A 111 -14.85 11.73 -0.84
CA LYS A 111 -15.19 12.00 -2.25
C LYS A 111 -15.54 10.68 -2.93
N TYR A 112 -16.45 9.91 -2.34
CA TYR A 112 -17.10 8.82 -3.07
C TYR A 112 -18.33 9.41 -3.74
N SER A 113 -18.18 9.77 -5.02
CA SER A 113 -19.27 10.00 -5.95
C SER A 113 -20.08 8.73 -6.17
#